data_AF-A0A1V4S3S5-F1
#
_entry.id   AF-A0A1V4S3S5-F1
#
_cell.length_a   1.000
_cell.length_b   1.000
_cell.length_c   1.000
_cell.angle_alpha   90.00
_cell.angle_beta   90.00
_cell.angle_gamma   90.00
#
_symmetry.space_group_name_H-M   'P 1'
#
loop_
_entity.id
_entity.type
_entity.pdbx_description
1 polymer ?
#
loop_
_entity_poly.entity_id
_entity_poly.type
_entity_poly.pdbx_seq_one_letter_code
_entity_poly.pdbx_strand_id
1 'polypeptide(L)'
;MVESLNPRRKNRFNLKTKTAALSTVMNILLTGIKFLVYFFSGSMVILAEAWHSLTDIITSLLVFITIRRSKKKHKEDDGENLGTSKESTRYFVGTMELLVSLGIGLLLMTVAVTLIINLIRIEPRPVKNSLSSGLLFLIFSLCSHFVYRFETRIGKREGSLGLASDGVHARADMTASLLTGFSLILYSIGLNLDRLAAGLIAFFILSFSLEIIINVAVVYFRHDPELLFRFRTYKIIGFLFDKGAIQKAQDKIGSALEKKFGHTKLLRISCKSILYLPFVLFIVCYVSTTIFVVGINEEAVIERFGRPLNVTESVGPGLHLKLPWPFDQVREIETASIEELYIGNIADDQAGALIWTKKPGTEEPFLSGDNNFFYPYIVLHYRVKDIFQFLYRNTNTKMLVNEVAHRVATVLFAQEAFYNIAAMHRGRVGLKMEKRLQQDLDKMKSGVELLSVNFKYVHPPTSIVYSFEEVTAAYQDKQRIINNALEYQNKILPESRGKAAQIVETAKSYITDRQEKAQGDATRFILSLPTSSREKQLTMSRIYLQTIPEILREKTKILIDPKSGEPDVWIDFEKITHR
;
A
#
# COMPACT_ATOMS: atom_id res chain seq x y z
N MET A 1 -17.17 -13.15 1.34
CA MET A 1 -16.11 -13.90 2.05
C MET A 1 -14.84 -13.95 1.19
N VAL A 2 -14.14 -12.82 1.01
CA VAL A 2 -12.74 -12.76 0.55
C VAL A 2 -12.11 -11.51 1.18
N GLU A 3 -11.86 -11.59 2.49
CA GLU A 3 -11.04 -10.63 3.23
C GLU A 3 -9.68 -11.31 3.51
N SER A 4 -8.98 -11.75 2.46
CA SER A 4 -7.62 -12.30 2.57
C SER A 4 -6.58 -11.19 2.45
N LEU A 5 -6.34 -10.54 3.59
CA LEU A 5 -5.01 -10.22 4.14
C LEU A 5 -3.94 -9.69 3.17
N ASN A 6 -3.92 -8.36 2.98
CA ASN A 6 -2.71 -7.65 2.59
C ASN A 6 -1.84 -7.37 3.85
N PRO A 7 -0.68 -8.01 4.03
CA PRO A 7 0.14 -7.90 5.25
C PRO A 7 0.66 -6.48 5.52
N ARG A 8 0.77 -5.63 4.49
CA ARG A 8 1.23 -4.24 4.60
C ARG A 8 0.22 -3.33 5.31
N ARG A 9 -1.09 -3.56 5.15
CA ARG A 9 -2.15 -2.79 5.82
C ARG A 9 -2.26 -3.12 7.31
N LYS A 10 -2.01 -4.39 7.66
CA LYS A 10 -2.01 -4.89 9.05
C LYS A 10 -0.86 -4.30 9.86
N ASN A 11 0.33 -4.15 9.27
CA ASN A 11 1.49 -3.56 9.95
C ASN A 11 1.35 -2.06 10.26
N ARG A 12 0.85 -1.24 9.31
CA ARG A 12 0.56 0.20 9.58
C ARG A 12 -0.48 0.38 10.68
N PHE A 13 -1.53 -0.45 10.68
CA PHE A 13 -2.57 -0.40 11.71
C PHE A 13 -2.02 -0.76 13.09
N ASN A 14 -1.15 -1.78 13.17
CA ASN A 14 -0.50 -2.19 14.41
C ASN A 14 0.45 -1.13 14.97
N LEU A 15 1.14 -0.36 14.12
CA LEU A 15 2.04 0.70 14.58
C LEU A 15 1.24 1.87 15.19
N LYS A 16 0.19 2.35 14.51
CA LYS A 16 -0.68 3.43 15.02
C LYS A 16 -1.29 3.08 16.38
N THR A 17 -1.81 1.86 16.53
CA THR A 17 -2.46 1.44 17.78
C THR A 17 -1.45 1.24 18.91
N LYS A 18 -0.27 0.69 18.62
CA LYS A 18 0.82 0.56 19.62
C LYS A 18 1.35 1.92 20.05
N THR A 19 1.54 2.84 19.13
CA THR A 19 2.01 4.21 19.41
C THR A 19 1.00 4.98 20.26
N ALA A 20 -0.28 4.96 19.87
CA ALA A 20 -1.33 5.60 20.65
C ALA A 20 -1.43 4.98 22.05
N ALA A 21 -1.41 3.66 22.16
CA ALA A 21 -1.43 2.97 23.45
C ALA A 21 -0.23 3.33 24.34
N LEU A 22 0.98 3.37 23.77
CA LEU A 22 2.19 3.77 24.50
C LEU A 22 2.09 5.21 25.01
N SER A 23 1.60 6.14 24.18
CA SER A 23 1.41 7.53 24.59
C SER A 23 0.38 7.67 25.71
N THR A 24 -0.77 6.98 25.58
CA THR A 24 -1.80 6.97 26.62
C THR A 24 -1.26 6.43 27.95
N VAL A 25 -0.47 5.35 27.93
CA VAL A 25 0.18 4.81 29.14
C VAL A 25 1.14 5.82 29.76
N MET A 26 1.95 6.51 28.95
CA MET A 26 2.86 7.54 29.43
C MET A 26 2.12 8.72 30.06
N ASN A 27 1.02 9.19 29.45
CA ASN A 27 0.20 10.28 29.98
C ASN A 27 -0.49 9.89 31.30
N ILE A 28 -1.01 8.65 31.40
CA ILE A 28 -1.57 8.12 32.65
C ILE A 28 -0.52 8.10 33.76
N LEU A 29 0.70 7.62 33.45
CA LEU A 29 1.80 7.56 34.39
C LEU A 29 2.24 8.96 34.84
N LEU A 30 2.40 9.90 33.90
CA LEU A 30 2.73 11.30 34.21
C LEU A 30 1.69 11.94 35.12
N THR A 31 0.41 11.80 34.81
CA THR A 31 -0.68 12.32 35.65
C THR A 31 -0.68 11.71 37.04
N GLY A 32 -0.47 10.39 37.16
CA GLY A 32 -0.35 9.72 38.45
C GLY A 32 0.79 10.28 39.30
N ILE A 33 1.96 10.52 38.69
CA ILE A 33 3.11 11.10 39.39
C ILE A 33 2.82 12.57 39.78
N LYS A 34 2.15 13.38 38.95
CA LYS A 34 1.76 14.75 39.32
C LYS A 34 0.92 14.79 40.60
N PHE A 35 -0.03 13.86 40.76
CA PHE A 35 -0.79 13.72 42.01
C PHE A 35 0.09 13.31 43.20
N LEU A 36 1.07 12.43 43.01
CA LEU A 36 2.04 12.11 44.07
C LEU A 36 2.83 13.35 44.51
N VAL A 37 3.32 14.14 43.55
CA VAL A 37 4.05 15.39 43.85
C VAL A 37 3.16 16.40 44.58
N TYR A 38 1.85 16.44 44.32
CA TYR A 38 0.91 17.23 45.12
C TYR A 38 0.95 16.85 46.59
N PHE A 39 0.89 15.55 46.92
CA PHE A 39 0.94 15.11 48.33
C PHE A 39 2.26 15.47 49.01
N PHE A 40 3.37 15.51 48.28
CA PHE A 40 4.67 15.95 48.80
C PHE A 40 4.77 17.46 49.00
N SER A 41 4.14 18.25 48.11
CA SER A 41 4.32 19.70 48.07
C SER A 41 3.21 20.50 48.77
N GLY A 42 1.97 20.03 48.66
CA GLY A 42 0.76 20.73 49.09
C GLY A 42 0.40 21.96 48.24
N SER A 43 1.01 22.12 47.05
CA SER A 43 0.78 23.26 46.15
C SER A 43 -0.57 23.18 45.45
N MET A 44 -1.27 24.31 45.36
CA MET A 44 -2.55 24.39 44.65
C MET A 44 -2.36 24.39 43.13
N VAL A 45 -1.22 24.88 42.62
CA VAL A 45 -0.92 24.87 41.18
C VAL A 45 -0.74 23.45 40.68
N ILE A 46 0.03 22.64 41.44
CA ILE A 46 0.26 21.23 41.13
C ILE A 46 -1.07 20.49 41.08
N LEU A 47 -1.96 20.75 42.04
CA LEU A 47 -3.28 20.14 42.08
C LEU A 47 -4.11 20.53 40.85
N ALA A 48 -4.14 21.82 40.50
CA ALA A 48 -4.88 22.32 39.34
C ALA A 48 -4.39 21.67 38.04
N GLU A 49 -3.07 21.56 37.86
CA GLU A 49 -2.49 20.94 36.68
C GLU A 49 -2.70 19.41 36.64
N ALA A 50 -2.60 18.72 37.77
CA ALA A 50 -2.87 17.28 37.83
C ALA A 50 -4.33 16.96 37.45
N TRP A 51 -5.27 17.78 37.89
CA TRP A 51 -6.68 17.69 37.49
C TRP A 51 -6.89 17.95 35.99
N HIS A 52 -6.16 18.92 35.42
CA HIS A 52 -6.20 19.17 33.97
C HIS A 52 -5.77 17.93 33.17
N SER A 53 -4.59 17.38 33.46
CA SER A 53 -4.09 16.20 32.73
C SER A 53 -4.97 14.95 32.97
N LEU A 54 -5.61 14.81 34.13
CA LEU A 54 -6.57 13.72 34.38
C LEU A 54 -7.81 13.86 33.50
N THR A 55 -8.34 15.07 33.36
CA THR A 55 -9.49 15.31 32.51
C THR A 55 -9.18 15.00 31.05
N ASP A 56 -7.98 15.33 30.57
CA ASP A 56 -7.54 15.03 29.21
C ASP A 56 -7.39 13.51 28.94
N ILE A 57 -7.03 12.72 29.95
CA ILE A 57 -7.05 11.25 29.84
C ILE A 57 -8.49 10.73 29.71
N ILE A 58 -9.41 11.25 30.53
CA ILE A 58 -10.82 10.82 30.53
C ILE A 58 -11.49 11.19 29.21
N THR A 59 -11.23 12.40 28.69
CA THR A 59 -11.75 12.82 27.38
C THR A 59 -11.26 11.90 26.27
N SER A 60 -9.95 11.62 26.23
CA SER A 60 -9.34 10.72 25.24
C SER A 60 -9.91 9.30 25.29
N LEU A 61 -10.13 8.76 26.50
CA LEU A 61 -10.70 7.42 26.70
C LEU A 61 -12.16 7.35 26.27
N LEU A 62 -12.97 8.35 26.61
CA LEU A 62 -14.39 8.41 26.23
C LEU A 62 -14.55 8.52 24.72
N VAL A 63 -13.78 9.40 24.07
CA VAL A 63 -13.75 9.54 22.60
C VAL A 63 -13.36 8.20 21.95
N PHE A 64 -12.35 7.51 22.49
CA PHE A 64 -11.92 6.20 21.99
C PHE A 64 -13.03 5.14 22.09
N ILE A 65 -13.77 5.09 23.21
CA ILE A 65 -14.90 4.15 23.40
C ILE A 65 -16.01 4.43 22.39
N THR A 66 -16.34 5.71 22.15
CA THR A 66 -17.37 6.12 21.19
C THR A 66 -17.02 5.69 19.77
N ILE A 67 -15.77 5.93 19.33
CA ILE A 67 -15.28 5.50 18.01
C ILE A 67 -15.28 3.96 17.88
N ARG A 68 -14.89 3.24 18.93
CA ARG A 68 -14.83 1.77 18.90
C ARG A 68 -16.22 1.12 18.80
N ARG A 69 -17.22 1.68 19.49
CA ARG A 69 -18.62 1.22 19.39
C ARG A 69 -19.21 1.49 18.00
N SER A 70 -18.86 2.62 17.39
CA SER A 70 -19.23 2.93 16.00
C SER A 70 -18.69 1.88 15.00
N LYS A 71 -17.46 1.38 15.18
CA LYS A 71 -16.85 0.35 14.30
C LYS A 71 -17.38 -1.08 14.49
N LYS A 72 -17.72 -1.49 15.72
CA LYS A 72 -18.12 -2.88 16.00
C LYS A 72 -19.49 -3.21 15.38
N LYS A 73 -20.40 -2.24 15.36
CA LYS A 73 -21.76 -2.42 14.84
C LYS A 73 -21.81 -2.43 13.30
N HIS A 74 -20.89 -1.75 12.64
CA HIS A 74 -20.79 -1.78 11.18
C HIS A 74 -20.35 -3.13 10.60
N LYS A 75 -19.80 -4.03 11.43
CA LYS A 75 -19.44 -5.43 11.08
C LYS A 75 -20.55 -6.45 11.34
N GLU A 76 -21.58 -6.08 12.11
CA GLU A 76 -22.73 -6.96 12.41
C GLU A 76 -23.89 -6.76 11.41
N ASP A 77 -23.96 -5.60 10.73
CA ASP A 77 -25.01 -5.25 9.76
C ASP A 77 -24.76 -5.75 8.30
N ASP A 78 -23.78 -6.63 8.08
CA ASP A 78 -23.54 -7.28 6.77
C ASP A 78 -24.46 -8.50 6.51
N GLY A 79 -25.40 -8.79 7.42
CA GLY A 79 -26.49 -9.75 7.23
C GLY A 79 -27.82 -9.03 7.00
N GLU A 80 -28.41 -9.23 5.82
CA GLU A 80 -29.76 -8.84 5.35
C GLU A 80 -30.71 -8.17 6.38
N ASN A 81 -30.73 -6.82 6.40
CA ASN A 81 -31.97 -6.03 6.31
C ASN A 81 -31.65 -4.53 6.12
N LEU A 82 -32.13 -3.98 5.00
CA LEU A 82 -31.70 -2.73 4.40
C LEU A 82 -32.59 -1.55 4.85
N GLY A 83 -31.98 -0.43 5.27
CA GLY A 83 -32.63 0.89 5.34
C GLY A 83 -32.74 1.51 6.74
N THR A 84 -33.59 0.98 7.60
CA THR A 84 -33.99 1.65 8.86
C THR A 84 -32.98 1.53 10.00
N SER A 85 -32.16 0.46 10.02
CA SER A 85 -31.14 0.25 11.07
C SER A 85 -29.95 1.22 10.95
N LYS A 86 -29.54 1.58 9.73
CA LYS A 86 -28.36 2.44 9.45
C LYS A 86 -28.57 3.92 9.82
N GLU A 87 -29.77 4.46 9.60
CA GLU A 87 -30.09 5.82 10.07
C GLU A 87 -30.18 5.85 11.59
N SER A 88 -30.91 4.91 12.20
CA SER A 88 -31.06 4.85 13.66
C SER A 88 -29.72 4.68 14.39
N THR A 89 -28.78 3.91 13.82
CA THR A 89 -27.41 3.80 14.36
C THR A 89 -26.57 5.05 14.15
N ARG A 90 -26.69 5.75 13.01
CA ARG A 90 -25.96 7.01 12.77
C ARG A 90 -26.47 8.13 13.69
N TYR A 91 -27.78 8.22 13.89
CA TYR A 91 -28.40 9.12 14.87
C TYR A 91 -28.00 8.75 16.31
N PHE A 92 -27.98 7.46 16.66
CA PHE A 92 -27.55 7.01 17.99
C PHE A 92 -26.06 7.28 18.27
N VAL A 93 -25.18 7.11 17.28
CA VAL A 93 -23.76 7.43 17.45
C VAL A 93 -23.54 8.94 17.60
N GLY A 94 -24.22 9.76 16.79
CA GLY A 94 -24.14 11.22 16.88
C GLY A 94 -24.72 11.79 18.19
N THR A 95 -25.83 11.24 18.69
CA THR A 95 -26.39 11.64 20.00
C THR A 95 -25.47 11.22 21.15
N MET A 96 -24.81 10.07 21.06
CA MET A 96 -23.84 9.64 22.07
C MET A 96 -22.56 10.49 22.06
N GLU A 97 -22.07 10.93 20.89
CA GLU A 97 -20.95 11.89 20.81
C GLU A 97 -21.29 13.22 21.46
N LEU A 98 -22.50 13.72 21.25
CA LEU A 98 -22.99 14.95 21.84
C LEU A 98 -23.15 14.84 23.36
N LEU A 99 -23.72 13.74 23.85
CA LEU A 99 -23.86 13.46 25.28
C LEU A 99 -22.52 13.30 25.99
N VAL A 100 -21.56 12.61 25.35
CA VAL A 100 -20.20 12.45 25.87
C VAL A 100 -19.48 13.79 25.93
N SER A 101 -19.57 14.60 24.88
CA SER A 101 -18.97 15.93 24.84
C SER A 101 -19.57 16.87 25.90
N LEU A 102 -20.89 16.80 26.11
CA LEU A 102 -21.58 17.53 27.17
C LEU A 102 -21.11 17.06 28.57
N GLY A 103 -21.02 15.75 28.78
CA GLY A 103 -20.55 15.16 30.04
C GLY A 103 -19.12 15.58 30.38
N ILE A 104 -18.23 15.60 29.38
CA ILE A 104 -16.86 16.10 29.50
C ILE A 104 -16.84 17.58 29.87
N GLY A 105 -17.63 18.41 29.17
CA GLY A 105 -17.74 19.83 29.45
C GLY A 105 -18.17 20.10 30.89
N LEU A 106 -19.20 19.42 31.38
CA LEU A 106 -19.70 19.56 32.76
C LEU A 106 -18.68 19.06 33.80
N LEU A 107 -17.98 17.95 33.54
CA LEU A 107 -16.91 17.47 34.41
C LEU A 107 -15.81 18.53 34.57
N LEU A 108 -15.30 19.06 33.46
CA LEU A 108 -14.29 20.12 33.47
C LEU A 108 -14.78 21.37 34.23
N MET A 109 -16.06 21.72 34.08
CA MET A 109 -16.69 22.85 34.79
C MET A 109 -16.65 22.62 36.31
N THR A 110 -17.05 21.44 36.77
CA THR A 110 -17.06 21.10 38.21
C THR A 110 -15.66 21.11 38.80
N VAL A 111 -14.66 20.59 38.08
CA VAL A 111 -13.24 20.64 38.47
C VAL A 111 -12.76 22.08 38.58
N ALA A 112 -12.99 22.91 37.56
CA ALA A 112 -12.54 24.29 37.56
C ALA A 112 -13.19 25.12 38.68
N VAL A 113 -14.51 24.98 38.88
CA VAL A 113 -15.24 25.66 39.95
C VAL A 113 -14.72 25.20 41.32
N THR A 114 -14.46 23.91 41.51
CA THR A 114 -13.90 23.37 42.75
C THR A 114 -12.52 23.96 43.05
N LEU A 115 -11.64 24.06 42.03
CA LEU A 115 -10.33 24.71 42.17
C LEU A 115 -10.47 26.18 42.55
N ILE A 116 -11.36 26.94 41.89
CA ILE A 116 -11.60 28.36 42.18
C ILE A 116 -12.15 28.56 43.60
N ILE A 117 -13.11 27.73 44.04
CA ILE A 117 -13.64 27.79 45.40
C ILE A 117 -12.53 27.49 46.41
N ASN A 118 -11.69 26.48 46.15
CA ASN A 118 -10.56 26.12 47.01
C ASN A 118 -9.51 27.24 47.08
N LEU A 119 -9.30 27.98 45.99
CA LEU A 119 -8.43 29.15 45.92
C LEU A 119 -8.92 30.30 46.82
N ILE A 120 -10.24 30.48 46.95
CA ILE A 120 -10.86 31.55 47.74
C ILE A 120 -11.05 31.17 49.21
N ARG A 121 -11.54 29.95 49.50
CA ARG A 121 -11.95 29.54 50.86
C ARG A 121 -10.82 29.05 51.75
N ILE A 122 -9.78 28.43 51.18
CA ILE A 122 -8.72 27.79 51.98
C ILE A 122 -7.62 28.81 52.24
N GLU A 123 -7.12 28.92 53.47
CA GLU A 123 -5.99 29.79 53.82
C GLU A 123 -4.66 29.31 53.19
N PRO A 124 -3.69 30.23 52.92
CA PRO A 124 -2.45 29.89 52.24
C PRO A 124 -1.59 28.96 53.10
N ARG A 125 -1.64 27.66 52.79
CA ARG A 125 -0.71 26.69 53.35
C ARG A 125 0.68 26.94 52.77
N PRO A 126 1.75 26.92 53.59
CA PRO A 126 3.11 27.01 53.09
C PRO A 126 3.41 25.80 52.22
N VAL A 127 3.85 26.04 50.98
CA VAL A 127 4.22 24.96 50.05
C VAL A 127 5.53 24.34 50.54
N LYS A 128 5.48 23.04 50.86
CA LYS A 128 6.66 22.28 51.25
C LYS A 128 7.47 21.93 50.01
N ASN A 129 8.79 21.91 50.17
CA ASN A 129 9.72 21.45 49.13
C ASN A 129 9.48 22.10 47.75
N SER A 130 9.09 23.38 47.75
CA SER A 130 8.68 24.13 46.56
C SER A 130 9.72 24.09 45.43
N LEU A 131 11.00 24.17 45.77
CA LEU A 131 12.09 24.10 44.80
C LEU A 131 12.16 22.73 44.09
N SER A 132 12.13 21.63 44.84
CA SER A 132 12.19 20.29 44.24
C SER A 132 10.93 19.94 43.47
N SER A 133 9.76 20.37 43.96
CA SER A 133 8.50 20.20 43.23
C SER A 133 8.49 21.01 41.93
N GLY A 134 8.99 22.26 41.96
CA GLY A 134 9.13 23.09 40.76
C GLY A 134 10.08 22.48 39.73
N LEU A 135 11.21 21.92 40.18
CA LEU A 135 12.14 21.17 39.32
C LEU A 135 11.49 19.92 38.69
N LEU A 136 10.73 19.16 39.46
CA LEU A 136 9.99 17.99 38.94
C LEU A 136 8.97 18.39 37.87
N PHE A 137 8.29 19.51 38.03
CA PHE A 137 7.34 20.01 37.02
C PHE A 137 8.01 20.51 35.74
N LEU A 138 9.24 21.02 35.82
CA LEU A 138 10.05 21.26 34.62
C LEU A 138 10.45 19.96 33.92
N ILE A 139 10.76 18.90 34.68
CA ILE A 139 11.00 17.56 34.11
C ILE A 139 9.73 17.04 33.44
N PHE A 140 8.55 17.17 34.05
CA PHE A 140 7.28 16.78 33.43
C PHE A 140 6.98 17.59 32.16
N SER A 141 7.24 18.90 32.16
CA SER A 141 7.13 19.72 30.96
C SER A 141 8.02 19.14 29.83
N LEU A 142 9.24 18.74 30.15
CA LEU A 142 10.15 18.14 29.17
C LEU A 142 9.69 16.76 28.70
N CYS A 143 9.16 15.91 29.59
CA CYS A 143 8.52 14.65 29.20
C CYS A 143 7.33 14.88 28.26
N SER A 144 6.46 15.84 28.57
CA SER A 144 5.32 16.21 27.70
C SER A 144 5.78 16.78 26.36
N HIS A 145 6.90 17.50 26.30
CA HIS A 145 7.50 17.92 25.03
C HIS A 145 7.92 16.73 24.15
N PHE A 146 8.49 15.69 24.77
CA PHE A 146 8.86 14.46 24.06
C PHE A 146 7.62 13.74 23.51
N VAL A 147 6.56 13.60 24.32
CA VAL A 147 5.28 13.03 23.88
C VAL A 147 4.71 13.80 22.69
N TYR A 148 4.65 15.14 22.78
CA TYR A 148 4.24 16.02 21.69
C TYR A 148 5.03 15.75 20.39
N ARG A 149 6.36 15.70 20.47
CA ARG A 149 7.23 15.45 19.31
C ARG A 149 7.00 14.07 18.70
N PHE A 150 6.80 13.08 19.55
CA PHE A 150 6.58 11.69 19.15
C PHE A 150 5.25 11.52 18.42
N GLU A 151 4.15 12.01 19.01
CA GLU A 151 2.81 11.93 18.43
C GLU A 151 2.67 12.72 17.14
N THR A 152 3.18 13.95 17.09
CA THR A 152 3.07 14.78 15.88
C THR A 152 3.88 14.25 14.71
N ARG A 153 5.05 13.63 14.96
CA ARG A 153 5.83 12.99 13.89
C ARG A 153 5.12 11.78 13.33
N ILE A 154 4.67 10.87 14.18
CA ILE A 154 4.01 9.63 13.73
C ILE A 154 2.64 9.96 13.11
N GLY A 155 1.90 10.92 13.70
CA GLY A 155 0.61 11.38 13.18
C GLY A 155 0.71 11.93 11.76
N LYS A 156 1.77 12.71 11.46
CA LYS A 156 2.03 13.20 10.09
C LYS A 156 2.47 12.10 9.12
N ARG A 157 3.40 11.23 9.53
CA ARG A 157 3.89 10.12 8.67
C ARG A 157 2.78 9.15 8.30
N GLU A 158 1.88 8.87 9.24
CA GLU A 158 0.78 7.92 9.06
C GLU A 158 -0.53 8.56 8.56
N GLY A 159 -0.53 9.86 8.25
CA GLY A 159 -1.73 10.60 7.83
C GLY A 159 -2.88 10.53 8.85
N SER A 160 -2.57 10.39 10.14
CA SER A 160 -3.56 10.27 11.20
C SER A 160 -3.85 11.62 11.83
N LEU A 161 -4.97 12.22 11.42
CA LEU A 161 -5.49 13.46 11.99
C LEU A 161 -5.71 13.36 13.51
N GLY A 162 -6.18 12.21 14.00
CA GLY A 162 -6.38 11.96 15.44
C GLY A 162 -5.08 12.02 16.24
N LEU A 163 -4.05 11.27 15.83
CA LEU A 163 -2.77 11.26 16.55
C LEU A 163 -2.02 12.61 16.45
N ALA A 164 -2.19 13.34 15.34
CA ALA A 164 -1.69 14.71 15.22
C ALA A 164 -2.44 15.70 16.13
N SER A 165 -3.75 15.50 16.36
CA SER A 165 -4.56 16.29 17.31
C SER A 165 -4.15 16.02 18.75
N ASP A 166 -3.92 14.76 19.12
CA ASP A 166 -3.44 14.37 20.46
C ASP A 166 -2.11 15.06 20.79
N GLY A 167 -1.20 15.17 19.81
CA GLY A 167 0.04 15.94 19.99
C GLY A 167 -0.20 17.41 20.34
N VAL A 168 -1.23 18.06 19.78
CA VAL A 168 -1.56 19.45 20.15
C VAL A 168 -2.00 19.54 21.62
N HIS A 169 -2.72 18.54 22.14
CA HIS A 169 -3.06 18.46 23.56
C HIS A 169 -1.82 18.26 24.44
N ALA A 170 -0.90 17.37 24.06
CA ALA A 170 0.37 17.18 24.77
C ALA A 170 1.22 18.47 24.84
N ARG A 171 1.10 19.35 23.84
CA ARG A 171 1.74 20.68 23.86
C ARG A 171 1.11 21.63 24.88
N ALA A 172 -0.21 21.60 25.06
CA ALA A 172 -0.89 22.41 26.08
C ALA A 172 -0.46 21.98 27.49
N ASP A 173 -0.42 20.66 27.73
CA ASP A 173 0.10 20.06 28.96
C ASP A 173 1.54 20.50 29.26
N MET A 174 2.42 20.47 28.26
CA MET A 174 3.80 20.97 28.39
C MET A 174 3.85 22.42 28.91
N THR A 175 3.00 23.30 28.36
CA THR A 175 2.97 24.72 28.76
C THR A 175 2.42 24.93 30.17
N ALA A 176 1.43 24.13 30.57
CA ALA A 176 0.89 24.14 31.93
C ALA A 176 1.94 23.66 32.95
N SER A 177 2.61 22.53 32.66
CA SER A 177 3.73 22.02 33.49
C SER A 177 4.87 23.02 33.63
N LEU A 178 5.17 23.74 32.56
CA LEU A 178 6.19 24.77 32.57
C LEU A 178 5.80 25.94 33.49
N LEU A 179 4.56 26.45 33.36
CA LEU A 179 4.03 27.52 34.20
C LEU A 179 4.05 27.13 35.69
N THR A 180 3.66 25.90 36.02
CA THR A 180 3.69 25.37 37.38
C THR A 180 5.09 25.26 37.93
N GLY A 181 6.03 24.73 37.14
CA GLY A 181 7.45 24.64 37.52
C GLY A 181 8.01 26.02 37.88
N PHE A 182 7.79 27.03 37.02
CA PHE A 182 8.24 28.40 37.28
C PHE A 182 7.57 29.02 38.51
N SER A 183 6.26 28.84 38.68
CA SER A 183 5.51 29.37 39.83
C SER A 183 6.08 28.86 41.16
N LEU A 184 6.40 27.56 41.24
CA LEU A 184 6.95 26.93 42.44
C LEU A 184 8.40 27.31 42.73
N ILE A 185 9.21 27.45 41.67
CA ILE A 185 10.57 27.96 41.82
C ILE A 185 10.54 29.40 42.35
N LEU A 186 9.65 30.25 41.83
CA LEU A 186 9.46 31.61 42.32
C LEU A 186 8.92 31.64 43.76
N TYR A 187 8.06 30.69 44.12
CA TYR A 187 7.63 30.47 45.51
C TYR A 187 8.81 30.17 46.44
N SER A 188 9.79 29.39 45.99
CA SER A 188 11.00 29.11 46.79
C SER A 188 11.86 30.35 47.08
N ILE A 189 11.73 31.39 46.25
CA ILE A 189 12.42 32.69 46.39
C ILE A 189 11.58 33.67 47.24
N GLY A 190 10.43 33.25 47.75
CA GLY A 190 9.53 34.03 48.61
C GLY A 190 8.45 34.82 47.86
N LEU A 191 8.30 34.62 46.54
CA LEU A 191 7.22 35.19 45.75
C LEU A 191 6.04 34.22 45.70
N ASN A 192 4.95 34.53 46.43
CA ASN A 192 3.77 33.68 46.50
C ASN A 192 2.91 33.72 45.22
N LEU A 193 3.44 33.17 44.12
CA LEU A 193 2.76 33.09 42.82
C LEU A 193 1.92 31.81 42.66
N ASP A 194 2.03 30.86 43.59
CA ASP A 194 1.31 29.59 43.57
C ASP A 194 -0.19 29.80 43.34
N ARG A 195 -0.84 30.65 44.13
CA ARG A 195 -2.28 30.91 43.97
C ARG A 195 -2.64 31.59 42.65
N LEU A 196 -1.81 32.51 42.17
CA LEU A 196 -2.06 33.23 40.92
C LEU A 196 -1.95 32.29 39.72
N ALA A 197 -0.91 31.46 39.67
CA ALA A 197 -0.74 30.46 38.62
C ALA A 197 -1.85 29.40 38.65
N ALA A 198 -2.24 28.93 39.85
CA ALA A 198 -3.33 27.98 40.00
C ALA A 198 -4.67 28.56 39.55
N GLY A 199 -4.95 29.82 39.88
CA GLY A 199 -6.13 30.54 39.41
C GLY A 199 -6.15 30.74 37.90
N LEU A 200 -4.99 31.02 37.30
CA LEU A 200 -4.84 31.17 35.85
C LEU A 200 -5.11 29.84 35.12
N ILE A 201 -4.55 28.73 35.61
CA ILE A 201 -4.84 27.39 35.09
C ILE A 201 -6.32 27.05 35.24
N ALA A 202 -6.91 27.26 36.42
CA ALA A 202 -8.33 27.01 36.67
C ALA A 202 -9.25 27.85 35.77
N PHE A 203 -8.90 29.10 35.50
CA PHE A 203 -9.62 29.97 34.57
C PHE A 203 -9.57 29.44 33.13
N PHE A 204 -8.41 28.93 32.67
CA PHE A 204 -8.32 28.31 31.35
C PHE A 204 -9.15 27.04 31.25
N ILE A 205 -9.11 26.17 32.26
CA ILE A 205 -9.95 24.96 32.30
C ILE A 205 -11.44 25.35 32.22
N LEU A 206 -11.86 26.39 32.97
CA LEU A 206 -13.23 26.89 32.92
C LEU A 206 -13.61 27.43 31.53
N SER A 207 -12.71 28.20 30.91
CA SER A 207 -12.92 28.74 29.56
C SER A 207 -13.11 27.63 28.53
N PHE A 208 -12.27 26.59 28.56
CA PHE A 208 -12.39 25.44 27.66
C PHE A 208 -13.66 24.63 27.91
N SER A 209 -14.03 24.43 29.18
CA SER A 209 -15.29 23.77 29.55
C SER A 209 -16.51 24.49 28.96
N LEU A 210 -16.59 25.82 29.12
CA LEU A 210 -17.68 26.62 28.57
C LEU A 210 -17.70 26.58 27.04
N GLU A 211 -16.53 26.63 26.39
CA GLU A 211 -16.42 26.49 24.94
C GLU A 211 -17.02 25.17 24.45
N ILE A 212 -16.67 24.04 25.09
CA ILE A 212 -17.22 22.73 24.76
C ILE A 212 -18.74 22.70 24.95
N ILE A 213 -19.25 23.20 26.08
CA ILE A 213 -20.69 23.20 26.38
C ILE A 213 -21.46 24.06 25.36
N ILE A 214 -20.93 25.24 25.03
CA ILE A 214 -21.55 26.15 24.03
C ILE A 214 -21.55 25.51 22.65
N ASN A 215 -20.43 24.92 22.23
CA ASN A 215 -20.34 24.25 20.93
C ASN A 215 -21.33 23.08 20.83
N VAL A 216 -21.44 22.27 21.90
CA VAL A 216 -22.42 21.19 22.00
C VAL A 216 -23.86 21.73 21.95
N ALA A 217 -24.16 22.79 22.69
CA ALA A 217 -25.48 23.42 22.67
C ALA A 217 -25.83 23.96 21.28
N VAL A 218 -24.89 24.63 20.60
CA VAL A 218 -25.10 25.16 19.25
C VAL A 218 -25.37 24.03 18.24
N VAL A 219 -24.62 22.93 18.32
CA VAL A 219 -24.87 21.75 17.46
C VAL A 219 -26.21 21.10 17.78
N TYR A 220 -26.58 21.00 19.06
CA TYR A 220 -27.88 20.48 19.46
C TYR A 220 -29.04 21.32 18.90
N PHE A 221 -28.93 22.65 18.97
CA PHE A 221 -29.99 23.55 18.50
C PHE A 221 -30.02 23.71 16.98
N ARG A 222 -28.87 23.79 16.32
CA ARG A 222 -28.78 24.05 14.87
C ARG A 222 -28.76 22.79 14.01
N HIS A 223 -28.65 21.59 14.59
CA HIS A 223 -28.59 20.30 13.89
C HIS A 223 -27.49 20.20 12.82
N ASP A 224 -26.52 21.11 12.81
CA ASP A 224 -25.41 21.15 11.86
C ASP A 224 -24.12 20.66 12.57
N PRO A 225 -23.63 19.44 12.26
CA PRO A 225 -22.46 18.86 12.92
C PRO A 225 -21.14 19.59 12.61
N GLU A 226 -21.08 20.40 11.54
CA GLU A 226 -19.90 21.19 11.20
C GLU A 226 -19.63 22.37 12.16
N LEU A 227 -20.60 22.73 13.02
CA LEU A 227 -20.44 23.82 13.99
C LEU A 227 -19.75 23.45 15.31
N LEU A 228 -19.40 22.17 15.53
CA LEU A 228 -18.89 21.64 16.80
C LEU A 228 -17.55 22.26 17.26
N PHE A 229 -16.81 22.95 16.37
CA PHE A 229 -15.50 23.56 16.69
C PHE A 229 -15.40 25.04 16.26
N ARG A 230 -16.53 25.74 16.06
CA ARG A 230 -16.56 27.08 15.45
C ARG A 230 -16.06 28.19 16.39
N PHE A 231 -16.31 28.10 17.69
CA PHE A 231 -15.86 29.10 18.66
C PHE A 231 -14.52 28.65 19.26
N ARG A 232 -13.47 29.46 19.13
CA ARG A 232 -12.17 29.26 19.78
C ARG A 232 -11.83 30.48 20.66
N THR A 233 -11.69 30.29 21.96
CA THR A 233 -11.50 31.35 22.98
C THR A 233 -10.15 32.10 22.95
N TYR A 234 -9.31 31.92 21.93
CA TYR A 234 -7.98 32.57 21.83
C TYR A 234 -8.00 34.11 21.89
N LYS A 235 -9.14 34.76 21.63
CA LYS A 235 -9.29 36.23 21.72
C LYS A 235 -9.20 36.78 23.15
N ILE A 236 -9.49 35.99 24.19
CA ILE A 236 -9.39 36.44 25.58
C ILE A 236 -7.92 36.50 26.04
N ILE A 237 -7.08 35.60 25.52
CA ILE A 237 -5.65 35.50 25.85
C ILE A 237 -4.86 36.71 25.33
N GLY A 238 -5.28 37.32 24.21
CA GLY A 238 -4.65 38.51 23.64
C GLY A 238 -4.69 39.75 24.54
N PHE A 239 -5.70 39.85 25.42
CA PHE A 239 -5.86 41.00 26.33
C PHE A 239 -4.89 40.93 27.54
N LEU A 240 -4.48 39.73 27.95
CA LEU A 240 -3.56 39.50 29.07
C LEU A 240 -2.08 39.82 28.72
N PHE A 241 -1.75 39.96 27.43
CA PHE A 241 -0.40 40.28 26.94
C PHE A 241 -0.29 41.72 26.41
N ASP A 242 -1.15 42.63 26.87
CA ASP A 242 -1.03 44.05 26.56
C ASP A 242 0.20 44.67 27.28
N LYS A 243 1.00 45.44 26.54
CA LYS A 243 2.32 45.95 26.98
C LYS A 243 2.24 46.73 28.30
N GLY A 244 1.14 47.41 28.56
CA GLY A 244 0.94 48.22 29.77
C GLY A 244 0.75 47.42 31.06
N ALA A 245 0.20 46.21 31.01
CA ALA A 245 0.03 45.36 32.18
C ALA A 245 1.37 44.72 32.61
N ILE A 246 2.19 44.35 31.63
CA ILE A 246 3.52 43.78 31.83
C ILE A 246 4.45 44.81 32.49
N GLN A 247 4.41 46.08 32.07
CA GLN A 247 5.27 47.13 32.60
C GLN A 247 4.94 47.48 34.07
N LYS A 248 3.65 47.54 34.43
CA LYS A 248 3.22 47.72 35.83
C LYS A 248 3.59 46.56 36.74
N ALA A 249 3.59 45.32 36.23
CA ALA A 249 4.06 44.16 36.97
C ALA A 249 5.59 44.21 37.17
N GLN A 250 6.32 44.67 36.16
CA GLN A 250 7.78 44.81 36.20
C GLN A 250 8.23 45.84 37.25
N ASP A 251 7.56 47.01 37.31
CA ASP A 251 7.90 48.07 38.26
C ASP A 251 7.55 47.73 39.72
N LYS A 252 6.47 46.97 39.92
CA LYS A 252 6.04 46.52 41.25
C LYS A 252 6.90 45.37 41.80
N ILE A 253 7.40 44.52 40.91
CA ILE A 253 8.38 43.47 41.23
C ILE A 253 9.76 44.10 41.50
N GLY A 254 10.18 45.08 40.70
CA GLY A 254 11.45 45.80 40.86
C GLY A 254 11.55 46.55 42.19
N SER A 255 10.53 47.34 42.53
CA SER A 255 10.48 48.09 43.80
C SER A 255 10.31 47.21 45.04
N ALA A 256 9.69 46.03 44.92
CA ALA A 256 9.61 45.05 46.01
C ALA A 256 10.93 44.28 46.23
N LEU A 257 11.72 44.07 45.16
CA LEU A 257 13.06 43.48 45.24
C LEU A 257 14.06 44.41 45.94
N GLU A 258 14.01 45.70 45.64
CA GLU A 258 14.96 46.72 46.12
C GLU A 258 14.79 47.03 47.62
N LYS A 259 13.55 46.93 48.12
CA LYS A 259 13.20 47.29 49.51
C LYS A 259 13.48 46.20 50.55
N LYS A 260 13.66 44.94 50.12
CA LYS A 260 13.75 43.78 51.03
C LYS A 260 15.13 43.11 51.09
N PHE A 261 16.06 43.47 50.19
CA PHE A 261 17.41 42.92 50.19
C PHE A 261 18.46 44.00 49.89
N GLY A 262 19.26 44.36 50.90
CA GLY A 262 20.55 45.02 50.65
C GLY A 262 21.43 44.14 49.77
N HIS A 263 22.23 44.78 48.91
CA HIS A 263 22.97 44.22 47.78
C HIS A 263 23.77 42.92 48.00
N THR A 264 24.07 42.52 49.24
CA THR A 264 25.18 41.61 49.54
C THR A 264 24.80 40.15 49.82
N LYS A 265 23.52 39.82 50.14
CA LYS A 265 23.11 38.43 50.44
C LYS A 265 22.25 37.73 49.39
N LEU A 266 21.57 38.48 48.50
CA LEU A 266 20.75 37.90 47.41
C LEU A 266 21.63 37.24 46.33
N LEU A 267 22.87 37.71 46.17
CA LEU A 267 23.81 37.27 45.13
C LEU A 267 24.47 35.91 45.41
N ARG A 268 24.56 35.44 46.67
CA ARG A 268 25.44 34.30 47.00
C ARG A 268 24.78 32.93 46.99
N ILE A 269 23.47 32.86 47.22
CA ILE A 269 22.73 31.57 47.33
C ILE A 269 21.74 31.37 46.16
N SER A 270 21.28 32.44 45.49
CA SER A 270 20.43 32.32 44.29
C SER A 270 21.19 32.16 42.98
N CYS A 271 22.41 32.69 42.83
CA CYS A 271 23.07 32.72 41.51
C CYS A 271 23.77 31.43 41.07
N LYS A 272 23.97 30.42 41.92
CA LYS A 272 24.59 29.15 41.46
C LYS A 272 23.52 28.17 40.96
N SER A 273 22.54 27.81 41.78
CA SER A 273 21.55 26.77 41.40
C SER A 273 20.51 27.23 40.37
N ILE A 274 20.07 28.50 40.38
CA ILE A 274 19.18 29.05 39.33
C ILE A 274 19.91 29.28 38.01
N LEU A 275 21.23 29.49 38.03
CA LEU A 275 22.06 29.64 36.83
C LEU A 275 22.26 28.29 36.13
N TYR A 276 22.40 27.18 36.88
CA TYR A 276 22.55 25.85 36.30
C TYR A 276 21.24 25.23 35.80
N LEU A 277 20.07 25.68 36.28
CA LEU A 277 18.77 25.14 35.89
C LEU A 277 18.39 25.33 34.41
N PRO A 278 18.51 26.53 33.80
CA PRO A 278 18.32 26.68 32.35
C PRO A 278 19.41 25.97 31.57
N PHE A 279 20.62 25.83 32.13
CA PHE A 279 21.72 25.08 31.53
C PHE A 279 21.42 23.57 31.51
N VAL A 280 20.88 23.01 32.58
CA VAL A 280 20.43 21.61 32.65
C VAL A 280 19.24 21.39 31.72
N LEU A 281 18.24 22.27 31.71
CA LEU A 281 17.11 22.17 30.78
C LEU A 281 17.57 22.25 29.31
N PHE A 282 18.52 23.13 29.02
CA PHE A 282 19.16 23.22 27.70
C PHE A 282 19.89 21.93 27.35
N ILE A 283 20.70 21.37 28.25
CA ILE A 283 21.40 20.10 28.04
C ILE A 283 20.41 18.97 27.79
N VAL A 284 19.31 18.87 28.55
CA VAL A 284 18.34 17.79 28.35
C VAL A 284 17.56 17.96 27.05
N CYS A 285 17.13 19.18 26.70
CA CYS A 285 16.54 19.46 25.39
C CYS A 285 17.52 19.16 24.25
N TYR A 286 18.80 19.45 24.46
CA TYR A 286 19.87 19.18 23.52
C TYR A 286 20.09 17.67 23.34
N VAL A 287 20.18 16.91 24.43
CA VAL A 287 20.31 15.44 24.44
C VAL A 287 19.06 14.75 23.90
N SER A 288 17.87 15.35 24.02
CA SER A 288 16.66 14.81 23.38
C SER A 288 16.76 14.78 21.85
N THR A 289 17.54 15.69 21.24
CA THR A 289 17.77 15.70 19.79
C THR A 289 18.67 14.55 19.29
N THR A 290 19.28 13.79 20.22
CA THR A 290 20.16 12.65 19.97
C THR A 290 19.37 11.40 19.55
N ILE A 291 18.09 11.29 19.89
CA ILE A 291 17.30 10.09 19.63
C ILE A 291 16.45 10.27 18.36
N PHE A 292 16.54 9.32 17.42
CA PHE A 292 15.70 9.30 16.22
C PHE A 292 15.21 7.88 15.88
N VAL A 293 14.14 7.79 15.08
CA VAL A 293 13.47 6.54 14.74
C VAL A 293 13.31 6.43 13.23
N VAL A 294 13.75 5.31 12.68
CA VAL A 294 13.63 4.95 11.26
C VAL A 294 12.49 3.95 11.09
N GLY A 295 11.55 4.25 10.19
CA GLY A 295 10.39 3.41 9.91
C GLY A 295 10.74 2.10 9.20
N ILE A 296 9.82 1.13 9.23
CA ILE A 296 10.01 -0.23 8.68
C ILE A 296 10.30 -0.24 7.17
N ASN A 297 9.79 0.74 6.44
CA ASN A 297 9.97 0.89 4.99
C ASN A 297 11.00 1.96 4.62
N GLU A 298 11.67 2.54 5.62
CA GLU A 298 12.61 3.64 5.48
C GLU A 298 14.03 3.15 5.76
N GLU A 299 14.98 3.75 5.07
CA GLU A 299 16.40 3.71 5.43
C GLU A 299 16.87 5.15 5.63
N ALA A 300 17.87 5.30 6.49
CA ALA A 300 18.40 6.61 6.81
C ALA A 300 19.90 6.71 6.58
N VAL A 301 20.33 7.89 6.14
CA VAL A 301 21.73 8.29 6.08
C VAL A 301 21.99 9.35 7.14
N ILE A 302 22.99 9.10 7.98
CA ILE A 302 23.49 10.06 8.95
C ILE A 302 24.61 10.88 8.31
N GLU A 303 24.41 12.18 8.25
CA GLU A 303 25.38 13.18 7.80
C GLU A 303 26.01 13.87 9.00
N ARG A 304 27.33 13.76 9.17
CA ARG A 304 28.07 14.56 10.15
C ARG A 304 28.73 15.74 9.47
N PHE A 305 28.35 16.96 9.86
CA PHE A 305 28.79 18.19 9.19
C PHE A 305 28.62 18.16 7.65
N GLY A 306 27.53 17.55 7.17
CA GLY A 306 27.24 17.41 5.74
C GLY A 306 28.02 16.31 5.02
N ARG A 307 28.87 15.53 5.72
CA ARG A 307 29.51 14.34 5.15
C ARG A 307 28.77 13.08 5.61
N PRO A 308 28.39 12.15 4.71
CA PRO A 308 27.78 10.90 5.11
C PRO A 308 28.79 10.06 5.90
N LEU A 309 28.42 9.67 7.14
CA LEU A 309 29.24 8.80 8.00
C LEU A 309 29.17 7.34 7.57
N ASN A 310 27.99 6.94 7.13
CA ASN A 310 27.59 5.55 6.95
C ASN A 310 27.79 5.07 5.50
N VAL A 311 28.90 5.42 4.85
CA VAL A 311 29.09 5.22 3.39
C VAL A 311 28.93 3.75 2.94
N THR A 312 29.08 2.78 3.85
CA THR A 312 29.00 1.34 3.55
C THR A 312 27.67 0.69 3.91
N GLU A 313 26.94 1.15 4.93
CA GLU A 313 25.67 0.55 5.39
C GLU A 313 24.67 1.61 5.83
N SER A 314 23.49 1.61 5.20
CA SER A 314 22.38 2.47 5.58
C SER A 314 21.82 2.08 6.95
N VAL A 315 21.28 3.07 7.66
CA VAL A 315 20.65 2.82 8.96
C VAL A 315 19.27 2.22 8.72
N GLY A 316 19.13 0.95 9.06
CA GLY A 316 17.88 0.19 8.94
C GLY A 316 16.80 0.59 9.96
N PRO A 317 15.62 -0.05 9.92
CA PRO A 317 14.49 0.29 10.77
C PRO A 317 14.78 0.06 12.25
N GLY A 318 14.41 1.01 13.11
CA GLY A 318 14.66 0.91 14.54
C GLY A 318 14.86 2.25 15.25
N LEU A 319 15.12 2.16 16.56
CA LEU A 319 15.52 3.30 17.39
C LEU A 319 17.04 3.46 17.29
N HIS A 320 17.49 4.65 16.92
CA HIS A 320 18.91 4.94 16.71
C HIS A 320 19.33 6.21 17.45
N LEU A 321 20.63 6.28 17.73
CA LEU A 321 21.27 7.42 18.39
C LEU A 321 22.14 8.17 17.37
N LYS A 322 22.05 9.50 17.39
CA LYS A 322 22.87 10.41 16.58
C LYS A 322 23.44 11.52 17.45
N LEU A 323 24.48 12.22 17.02
CA LEU A 323 24.86 13.44 17.72
C LEU A 323 23.77 14.52 17.60
N PRO A 324 23.58 15.33 18.65
CA PRO A 324 22.63 16.43 18.62
C PRO A 324 22.96 17.44 17.52
N TRP A 325 21.95 18.15 17.04
CA TRP A 325 22.13 19.20 16.04
C TRP A 325 23.09 20.29 16.59
N PRO A 326 24.03 20.84 15.81
CA PRO A 326 24.17 20.78 14.36
C PRO A 326 25.12 19.69 13.83
N PHE A 327 25.61 18.78 14.69
CA PHE A 327 26.65 17.82 14.33
C PHE A 327 26.15 16.77 13.35
N ASP A 328 25.09 16.03 13.72
CA ASP A 328 24.51 14.98 12.87
C ASP A 328 23.12 15.37 12.34
N GLN A 329 22.98 15.36 11.02
CA GLN A 329 21.71 15.44 10.30
C GLN A 329 21.32 14.06 9.80
N VAL A 330 20.03 13.76 9.73
CA VAL A 330 19.53 12.45 9.27
C VAL A 330 18.64 12.70 8.07
N ARG A 331 18.96 12.04 6.96
CA ARG A 331 18.12 12.00 5.76
C ARG A 331 17.47 10.62 5.68
N GLU A 332 16.15 10.59 5.81
CA GLU A 332 15.35 9.37 5.77
C GLU A 332 14.67 9.30 4.39
N ILE A 333 14.74 8.14 3.74
CA ILE A 333 14.04 7.88 2.46
C ILE A 333 13.30 6.55 2.58
N GLU A 334 12.10 6.50 2.02
CA GLU A 334 11.35 5.25 1.86
C GLU A 334 11.99 4.38 0.75
N THR A 335 12.90 3.48 1.11
CA THR A 335 13.57 2.59 0.13
C THR A 335 12.73 1.37 -0.25
N ALA A 336 11.78 0.98 0.60
CA ALA A 336 10.91 -0.17 0.39
C ALA A 336 9.56 0.16 -0.25
N SER A 337 9.23 1.46 -0.42
CA SER A 337 8.06 1.86 -1.19
C SER A 337 8.35 1.78 -2.69
N ILE A 338 7.32 1.39 -3.45
CA ILE A 338 7.38 1.40 -4.90
C ILE A 338 6.88 2.77 -5.32
N GLU A 339 7.74 3.52 -6.01
CA GLU A 339 7.36 4.78 -6.62
C GLU A 339 6.89 4.53 -8.06
N GLU A 340 5.87 5.28 -8.45
CA GLU A 340 5.33 5.27 -9.81
C GLU A 340 5.79 6.53 -10.54
N LEU A 341 6.27 6.35 -11.77
CA LEU A 341 6.53 7.44 -12.70
C LEU A 341 5.74 7.19 -13.98
N TYR A 342 5.06 8.21 -14.47
CA TYR A 342 4.23 8.14 -15.65
C TYR A 342 4.92 8.80 -16.84
N ILE A 343 4.88 8.14 -18.00
CA ILE A 343 5.32 8.70 -19.29
C ILE A 343 4.13 8.78 -20.24
N GLY A 344 4.03 9.91 -20.93
CA GLY A 344 3.09 10.14 -22.02
C GLY A 344 1.67 10.49 -21.58
N ASN A 345 1.31 10.28 -20.30
CA ASN A 345 0.08 10.82 -19.72
C ASN A 345 0.26 11.15 -18.23
N ILE A 346 -0.09 12.38 -17.85
CA ILE A 346 -0.27 12.78 -16.46
C ILE A 346 -1.78 12.69 -16.19
N ALA A 347 -2.26 11.48 -15.92
CA ALA A 347 -3.67 11.29 -15.61
C ALA A 347 -3.95 11.92 -14.24
N ASP A 348 -4.91 12.84 -14.18
CA ASP A 348 -5.54 13.24 -12.92
C ASP A 348 -6.11 11.98 -12.26
N ASP A 349 -5.87 11.76 -10.97
CA ASP A 349 -6.20 10.53 -10.22
C ASP A 349 -7.69 10.14 -10.29
N GLN A 350 -8.53 11.02 -10.84
CA GLN A 350 -9.98 10.86 -11.05
C GLN A 350 -10.38 10.37 -12.46
N ALA A 351 -9.43 10.14 -13.37
CA ALA A 351 -9.76 9.68 -14.73
C ALA A 351 -10.29 8.25 -14.71
N GLY A 352 -11.54 8.06 -15.17
CA GLY A 352 -12.18 6.75 -15.35
C GLY A 352 -11.49 5.88 -16.41
N ALA A 353 -12.17 4.83 -16.89
CA ALA A 353 -11.64 3.88 -17.87
C ALA A 353 -11.00 4.58 -19.09
N LEU A 354 -9.77 4.20 -19.43
CA LEU A 354 -9.00 4.74 -20.56
C LEU A 354 -9.51 4.13 -21.87
N ILE A 355 -10.13 4.93 -22.72
CA ILE A 355 -10.73 4.51 -24.01
C ILE A 355 -10.13 5.34 -25.15
N TRP A 356 -9.93 4.74 -26.32
CA TRP A 356 -9.31 5.35 -27.54
C TRP A 356 -10.04 6.58 -28.06
N THR A 357 -11.28 6.77 -27.61
CA THR A 357 -12.17 7.82 -28.08
C THR A 357 -12.16 9.09 -27.23
N LYS A 358 -11.45 9.11 -26.09
CA LYS A 358 -11.41 10.27 -25.18
C LYS A 358 -9.97 10.59 -24.81
N LYS A 359 -9.63 11.88 -24.75
CA LYS A 359 -8.33 12.40 -24.33
C LYS A 359 -8.22 12.44 -22.79
N PRO A 360 -7.50 11.53 -22.13
CA PRO A 360 -7.11 11.68 -20.72
C PRO A 360 -6.05 12.77 -20.53
N GLY A 361 -6.40 13.90 -19.92
CA GLY A 361 -5.42 14.88 -19.39
C GLY A 361 -4.43 15.47 -20.40
N THR A 362 -3.19 15.72 -19.94
CA THR A 362 -2.06 16.15 -20.80
C THR A 362 -1.34 14.93 -21.36
N GLU A 363 -1.41 14.76 -22.67
CA GLU A 363 -0.75 13.68 -23.40
C GLU A 363 0.48 14.21 -24.15
N GLU A 364 1.57 13.47 -24.10
CA GLU A 364 2.79 13.79 -24.87
C GLU A 364 2.87 12.90 -26.12
N PRO A 365 3.01 13.48 -27.33
CA PRO A 365 3.09 12.72 -28.56
C PRO A 365 4.47 12.10 -28.73
N PHE A 366 4.50 10.83 -29.14
CA PHE A 366 5.69 10.13 -29.59
C PHE A 366 5.56 9.75 -31.07
N LEU A 367 6.71 9.56 -31.72
CA LEU A 367 6.80 9.15 -33.11
C LEU A 367 7.34 7.72 -33.19
N SER A 368 6.65 6.86 -33.94
CA SER A 368 7.12 5.50 -34.23
C SER A 368 8.08 5.48 -35.41
N GLY A 369 8.81 4.38 -35.59
CA GLY A 369 9.75 4.21 -36.71
C GLY A 369 9.09 4.18 -38.09
N ASP A 370 7.78 3.94 -38.16
CA ASP A 370 6.95 4.01 -39.37
C ASP A 370 6.21 5.37 -39.49
N ASN A 371 6.73 6.42 -38.87
CA ASN A 371 6.25 7.81 -38.93
C ASN A 371 4.80 8.02 -38.46
N ASN A 372 4.31 7.22 -37.51
CA ASN A 372 3.00 7.44 -36.91
C ASN A 372 3.14 8.19 -35.58
N PHE A 373 2.33 9.23 -35.41
CA PHE A 373 2.16 9.86 -34.11
C PHE A 373 1.27 8.99 -33.23
N PHE A 374 1.63 8.86 -31.96
CA PHE A 374 0.82 8.16 -30.98
C PHE A 374 1.08 8.67 -29.56
N TYR A 375 0.18 8.31 -28.65
CA TYR A 375 0.20 8.72 -27.26
C TYR A 375 0.25 7.47 -26.38
N PRO A 376 1.43 7.13 -25.83
CA PRO A 376 1.56 6.04 -24.89
C PRO A 376 1.24 6.49 -23.47
N TYR A 377 0.78 5.56 -22.64
CA TYR A 377 0.69 5.70 -21.20
C TYR A 377 1.43 4.55 -20.56
N ILE A 378 2.63 4.88 -20.08
CA ILE A 378 3.58 3.93 -19.53
C ILE A 378 3.72 4.24 -18.05
N VAL A 379 3.60 3.20 -17.24
CA VAL A 379 3.82 3.27 -15.79
C VAL A 379 5.13 2.55 -15.48
N LEU A 380 6.07 3.29 -14.95
CA LEU A 380 7.36 2.81 -14.46
C LEU A 380 7.23 2.58 -12.96
N HIS A 381 7.42 1.34 -12.53
CA HIS A 381 7.52 1.03 -11.11
C HIS A 381 9.00 0.90 -10.77
N TYR A 382 9.48 1.73 -9.85
CA TYR A 382 10.84 1.67 -9.38
C TYR A 382 10.91 1.78 -7.87
N ARG A 383 12.02 1.36 -7.30
CA ARG A 383 12.33 1.54 -5.88
C ARG A 383 13.77 2.01 -5.71
N VAL A 384 14.06 2.61 -4.57
CA VAL A 384 15.43 2.97 -4.21
C VAL A 384 16.15 1.71 -3.74
N LYS A 385 17.25 1.36 -4.41
CA LYS A 385 18.10 0.21 -4.07
C LYS A 385 19.32 0.65 -3.26
N ASP A 386 19.94 1.76 -3.64
CA ASP A 386 21.08 2.33 -2.94
C ASP A 386 20.77 3.80 -2.61
N ILE A 387 20.53 4.06 -1.33
CA ILE A 387 20.17 5.38 -0.80
C ILE A 387 21.28 6.42 -0.99
N PHE A 388 22.56 6.01 -1.00
CA PHE A 388 23.69 6.93 -1.14
C PHE A 388 23.80 7.45 -2.56
N GLN A 389 23.73 6.54 -3.53
CA GLN A 389 23.70 6.91 -4.93
C GLN A 389 22.49 7.79 -5.24
N PHE A 390 21.32 7.45 -4.68
CA PHE A 390 20.10 8.20 -4.86
C PHE A 390 20.17 9.64 -4.31
N LEU A 391 20.82 9.86 -3.17
CA LEU A 391 20.91 11.18 -2.52
C LEU A 391 22.04 12.06 -3.02
N TYR A 392 23.22 11.50 -3.24
CA TYR A 392 24.45 12.30 -3.39
C TYR A 392 25.00 12.30 -4.80
N ARG A 393 24.60 11.36 -5.65
CA ARG A 393 25.16 11.29 -7.00
C ARG A 393 24.56 12.34 -7.93
N ASN A 394 23.26 12.59 -7.79
CA ASN A 394 22.50 13.46 -8.68
C ASN A 394 21.73 14.50 -7.86
N THR A 395 21.63 15.73 -8.38
CA THR A 395 20.90 16.82 -7.72
C THR A 395 19.40 16.51 -7.56
N ASN A 396 18.81 15.83 -8.55
CA ASN A 396 17.43 15.38 -8.49
C ASN A 396 17.29 14.04 -9.24
N THR A 397 17.35 12.94 -8.49
CA THR A 397 17.29 11.59 -9.06
C THR A 397 15.92 11.28 -9.69
N LYS A 398 14.82 11.83 -9.17
CA LYS A 398 13.49 11.62 -9.75
C LYS A 398 13.38 12.24 -11.14
N MET A 399 13.89 13.47 -11.29
CA MET A 399 13.99 14.14 -12.58
C MET A 399 14.92 13.37 -13.52
N LEU A 400 16.05 12.86 -13.04
CA LEU A 400 16.94 12.04 -13.86
C LEU A 400 16.24 10.79 -14.39
N VAL A 401 15.53 10.04 -13.54
CA VAL A 401 14.76 8.86 -13.97
C VAL A 401 13.74 9.26 -15.04
N ASN A 402 13.05 10.39 -14.86
CA ASN A 402 12.12 10.93 -15.84
C ASN A 402 12.78 11.20 -17.20
N GLU A 403 13.85 11.99 -17.24
CA GLU A 403 14.54 12.37 -18.48
C GLU A 403 15.16 11.17 -19.20
N VAL A 404 15.79 10.26 -18.45
CA VAL A 404 16.39 9.05 -19.02
C VAL A 404 15.31 8.14 -19.60
N ALA A 405 14.19 7.99 -18.90
CA ALA A 405 13.11 7.15 -19.36
C ALA A 405 12.42 7.74 -20.61
N HIS A 406 12.22 9.06 -20.69
CA HIS A 406 11.75 9.72 -21.90
C HIS A 406 12.71 9.51 -23.07
N ARG A 407 14.01 9.73 -22.86
CA ARG A 407 15.03 9.49 -23.90
C ARG A 407 15.03 8.04 -24.40
N VAL A 408 14.97 7.05 -23.49
CA VAL A 408 14.94 5.63 -23.86
C VAL A 408 13.65 5.30 -24.60
N ALA A 409 12.50 5.81 -24.15
CA ALA A 409 11.22 5.65 -24.83
C ALA A 409 11.28 6.22 -26.25
N THR A 410 11.74 7.46 -26.43
CA THR A 410 11.86 8.10 -27.74
C THR A 410 12.71 7.29 -28.71
N VAL A 411 13.90 6.85 -28.28
CA VAL A 411 14.80 6.06 -29.14
C VAL A 411 14.18 4.71 -29.48
N LEU A 412 13.54 4.05 -28.53
CA LEU A 412 12.96 2.72 -28.72
C LEU A 412 11.72 2.76 -29.61
N PHE A 413 10.88 3.79 -29.47
CA PHE A 413 9.71 3.98 -30.33
C PHE A 413 10.10 4.35 -31.76
N ALA A 414 11.12 5.18 -31.95
CA ALA A 414 11.62 5.51 -33.28
C ALA A 414 12.22 4.30 -34.05
N GLN A 415 12.47 3.18 -33.38
CA GLN A 415 13.02 1.95 -33.98
C GLN A 415 11.96 0.88 -34.26
N GLU A 416 10.75 1.03 -33.74
CA GLU A 416 9.69 0.03 -33.81
C GLU A 416 8.48 0.59 -34.57
N ALA A 417 7.82 -0.25 -35.37
CA ALA A 417 6.57 0.11 -36.02
C ALA A 417 5.45 0.29 -34.99
N PHE A 418 4.52 1.23 -35.23
CA PHE A 418 3.42 1.52 -34.30
C PHE A 418 2.63 0.27 -33.90
N TYR A 419 2.33 -0.61 -34.86
CA TYR A 419 1.60 -1.86 -34.61
C TYR A 419 2.29 -2.76 -33.56
N ASN A 420 3.62 -2.84 -33.57
CA ASN A 420 4.38 -3.65 -32.60
C ASN A 420 4.26 -3.07 -31.18
N ILE A 421 4.22 -1.74 -31.08
CA ILE A 421 4.05 -1.00 -29.82
C ILE A 421 2.61 -1.14 -29.33
N ALA A 422 1.62 -0.99 -30.22
CA ALA A 422 0.21 -0.92 -29.87
C ALA A 422 -0.47 -2.27 -29.65
N ALA A 423 -0.13 -3.35 -30.36
CA ALA A 423 -0.94 -4.58 -30.33
C ALA A 423 -0.17 -5.83 -29.87
N MET A 424 0.88 -6.23 -30.59
CA MET A 424 1.36 -7.62 -30.52
C MET A 424 2.55 -7.83 -29.57
N HIS A 425 3.33 -6.78 -29.27
CA HIS A 425 4.63 -6.92 -28.60
C HIS A 425 4.85 -5.95 -27.42
N ARG A 426 3.79 -5.43 -26.80
CA ARG A 426 3.87 -4.56 -25.60
C ARG A 426 4.81 -5.11 -24.52
N GLY A 427 4.70 -6.41 -24.23
CA GLY A 427 5.58 -7.06 -23.25
C GLY A 427 7.04 -7.12 -23.68
N ARG A 428 7.34 -7.38 -24.97
CA ARG A 428 8.72 -7.43 -25.48
C ARG A 428 9.34 -6.03 -25.55
N VAL A 429 8.57 -5.04 -25.98
CA VAL A 429 8.94 -3.61 -25.99
C VAL A 429 9.21 -3.14 -24.56
N GLY A 430 8.32 -3.49 -23.61
CA GLY A 430 8.50 -3.24 -22.18
C GLY A 430 9.77 -3.85 -21.60
N LEU A 431 10.05 -5.13 -21.86
CA LEU A 431 11.27 -5.78 -21.39
C LEU A 431 12.54 -5.18 -22.00
N LYS A 432 12.52 -4.83 -23.30
CA LYS A 432 13.64 -4.10 -23.94
C LYS A 432 13.85 -2.74 -23.29
N MET A 433 12.77 -2.00 -23.04
CA MET A 433 12.80 -0.68 -22.40
C MET A 433 13.31 -0.79 -20.96
N GLU A 434 12.82 -1.75 -20.18
CA GLU A 434 13.25 -2.02 -18.81
C GLU A 434 14.75 -2.29 -18.75
N LYS A 435 15.23 -3.23 -19.58
CA LYS A 435 16.64 -3.59 -19.64
C LYS A 435 17.51 -2.40 -20.02
N ARG A 436 17.11 -1.62 -21.03
CA ARG A 436 17.89 -0.46 -21.48
C ARG A 436 17.87 0.68 -20.47
N LEU A 437 16.71 0.93 -19.86
CA LEU A 437 16.54 1.95 -18.84
C LEU A 437 17.36 1.63 -17.59
N GLN A 438 17.30 0.39 -17.09
CA GLN A 438 18.14 -0.04 -15.96
C GLN A 438 19.63 0.11 -16.28
N GLN A 439 20.08 -0.32 -17.47
CA GLN A 439 21.47 -0.16 -17.89
C GLN A 439 21.93 1.30 -17.91
N ASP A 440 21.10 2.22 -18.41
CA ASP A 440 21.45 3.64 -18.49
C ASP A 440 21.39 4.30 -17.11
N LEU A 441 20.45 3.91 -16.23
CA LEU A 441 20.37 4.35 -14.83
C LEU A 441 21.56 3.85 -14.00
N ASP A 442 21.98 2.60 -14.18
CA ASP A 442 23.15 2.00 -13.51
C ASP A 442 24.45 2.72 -13.91
N LYS A 443 24.61 3.04 -15.20
CA LYS A 443 25.76 3.83 -15.70
C LYS A 443 25.83 5.21 -15.05
N MET A 444 24.67 5.83 -14.83
CA MET A 444 24.55 7.13 -14.17
C MET A 444 24.61 7.02 -12.64
N LYS A 445 24.71 5.79 -12.09
CA LYS A 445 24.73 5.51 -10.66
C LYS A 445 23.57 6.19 -9.93
N SER A 446 22.35 6.00 -10.44
CA SER A 446 21.14 6.61 -9.87
C SER A 446 20.73 6.01 -8.52
N GLY A 447 21.20 4.81 -8.17
CA GLY A 447 20.77 4.08 -6.97
C GLY A 447 19.33 3.55 -7.05
N VAL A 448 18.73 3.57 -8.24
CA VAL A 448 17.35 3.15 -8.50
C VAL A 448 17.33 1.77 -9.13
N GLU A 449 16.42 0.92 -8.64
CA GLU A 449 16.09 -0.36 -9.25
C GLU A 449 14.69 -0.27 -9.88
N LEU A 450 14.64 -0.56 -11.17
CA LEU A 450 13.43 -0.65 -11.94
C LEU A 450 12.82 -2.04 -11.72
N LEU A 451 11.55 -2.07 -11.29
CA LEU A 451 10.83 -3.31 -11.01
C LEU A 451 10.00 -3.77 -12.21
N SER A 452 9.41 -2.83 -12.94
CA SER A 452 8.65 -3.14 -14.16
C SER A 452 8.38 -1.89 -15.00
N VAL A 453 8.27 -2.08 -16.30
CA VAL A 453 7.81 -1.07 -17.27
C VAL A 453 6.51 -1.55 -17.90
N ASN A 454 5.39 -0.92 -17.52
CA ASN A 454 4.06 -1.37 -17.92
C ASN A 454 3.41 -0.40 -18.90
N PHE A 455 3.04 -0.90 -20.07
CA PHE A 455 2.25 -0.16 -21.06
C PHE A 455 0.78 -0.31 -20.71
N LYS A 456 0.23 0.64 -19.94
CA LYS A 456 -1.18 0.63 -19.56
C LYS A 456 -2.06 0.90 -20.77
N TYR A 457 -1.64 1.80 -21.64
CA TYR A 457 -2.46 2.25 -22.75
C TYR A 457 -1.61 2.86 -23.88
N VAL A 458 -1.99 2.69 -25.15
CA VAL A 458 -1.32 3.31 -26.31
C VAL A 458 -2.38 3.56 -27.37
N HIS A 459 -2.50 4.78 -27.88
CA HIS A 459 -3.48 5.09 -28.93
C HIS A 459 -2.92 6.06 -29.98
N PRO A 460 -3.40 5.98 -31.22
CA PRO A 460 -3.15 7.02 -32.22
C PRO A 460 -3.96 8.29 -31.88
N PRO A 461 -3.70 9.43 -32.54
CA PRO A 461 -4.54 10.62 -32.45
C PRO A 461 -6.02 10.27 -32.60
N THR A 462 -6.86 10.84 -31.73
CA THR A 462 -8.30 10.54 -31.68
C THR A 462 -9.01 10.82 -33.01
N SER A 463 -8.47 11.71 -33.85
CA SER A 463 -8.99 12.03 -35.17
C SER A 463 -8.92 10.90 -36.20
N ILE A 464 -8.05 9.90 -36.01
CA ILE A 464 -7.76 8.86 -37.00
C ILE A 464 -7.93 7.43 -36.47
N VAL A 465 -8.49 7.28 -35.28
CA VAL A 465 -8.65 5.96 -34.61
C VAL A 465 -9.33 4.93 -35.51
N TYR A 466 -10.45 5.27 -36.17
CA TYR A 466 -11.19 4.32 -37.02
C TYR A 466 -10.36 3.77 -38.19
N SER A 467 -9.58 4.62 -38.85
CA SER A 467 -8.69 4.18 -39.94
C SER A 467 -7.58 3.24 -39.42
N PHE A 468 -7.11 3.46 -38.19
CA PHE A 468 -6.14 2.57 -37.55
C PHE A 468 -6.76 1.24 -37.11
N GLU A 469 -8.01 1.24 -36.67
CA GLU A 469 -8.76 0.02 -36.37
C GLU A 469 -8.93 -0.85 -37.63
N GLU A 470 -9.27 -0.25 -38.78
CA GLU A 470 -9.37 -0.95 -40.06
C GLU A 470 -8.04 -1.56 -40.49
N VAL A 471 -6.93 -0.81 -40.42
CA VAL A 471 -5.59 -1.33 -40.74
C VAL A 471 -5.22 -2.47 -39.80
N THR A 472 -5.51 -2.34 -38.50
CA THR A 472 -5.24 -3.38 -37.50
C THR A 472 -6.04 -4.66 -37.80
N ALA A 473 -7.31 -4.52 -38.18
CA ALA A 473 -8.16 -5.62 -38.59
C ALA A 473 -7.61 -6.31 -39.85
N ALA A 474 -7.19 -5.54 -40.87
CA ALA A 474 -6.59 -6.08 -42.08
C ALA A 474 -5.28 -6.86 -41.80
N TYR A 475 -4.45 -6.38 -40.87
CA TYR A 475 -3.25 -7.10 -40.43
C TYR A 475 -3.59 -8.41 -39.69
N GLN A 476 -4.61 -8.41 -38.82
CA GLN A 476 -5.09 -9.63 -38.17
C GLN A 476 -5.60 -10.64 -39.19
N ASP A 477 -6.34 -10.18 -40.20
CA ASP A 477 -6.80 -11.02 -41.31
C ASP A 477 -5.65 -11.58 -42.12
N LYS A 478 -4.64 -10.77 -42.46
CA LYS A 478 -3.41 -11.24 -43.10
C LYS A 478 -2.76 -12.35 -42.28
N GLN A 479 -2.59 -12.16 -40.97
CA GLN A 479 -1.96 -13.16 -40.10
C GLN A 479 -2.80 -14.43 -40.01
N ARG A 480 -4.13 -14.30 -39.96
CA ARG A 480 -5.07 -15.42 -40.00
C ARG A 480 -4.93 -16.21 -41.29
N ILE A 481 -4.86 -15.55 -42.45
CA ILE A 481 -4.68 -16.21 -43.76
C ILE A 481 -3.34 -16.96 -43.81
N ILE A 482 -2.25 -16.35 -43.34
CA ILE A 482 -0.94 -17.01 -43.27
C ILE A 482 -1.00 -18.25 -42.36
N ASN A 483 -1.60 -18.12 -41.18
CA ASN A 483 -1.74 -19.25 -40.25
C ASN A 483 -2.58 -20.38 -40.86
N ASN A 484 -3.68 -20.05 -41.54
CA ASN A 484 -4.52 -21.05 -42.23
C ASN A 484 -3.76 -21.73 -43.39
N ALA A 485 -2.92 -20.99 -44.12
CA ALA A 485 -2.09 -21.56 -45.19
C ALA A 485 -1.01 -22.49 -44.62
N LEU A 486 -0.38 -22.11 -43.51
CA LEU A 486 0.57 -22.97 -42.79
C LEU A 486 -0.13 -24.22 -42.22
N GLU A 487 -1.32 -24.08 -41.67
CA GLU A 487 -2.15 -25.20 -41.22
C GLU A 487 -2.46 -26.15 -42.40
N TYR A 488 -2.90 -25.61 -43.53
CA TYR A 488 -3.16 -26.37 -44.74
C TYR A 488 -1.91 -27.13 -45.22
N GLN A 489 -0.75 -26.45 -45.27
CA GLN A 489 0.52 -27.06 -45.63
C GLN A 489 0.90 -28.20 -44.66
N ASN A 490 0.80 -27.93 -43.35
CA ASN A 490 1.11 -28.89 -42.29
C ASN A 490 0.14 -30.07 -42.25
N LYS A 491 -1.05 -29.94 -42.85
CA LYS A 491 -2.01 -31.03 -43.03
C LYS A 491 -1.74 -31.85 -44.30
N ILE A 492 -1.68 -31.19 -45.45
CA ILE A 492 -1.61 -31.85 -46.76
C ILE A 492 -0.27 -32.56 -46.96
N LEU A 493 0.86 -31.94 -46.58
CA LEU A 493 2.17 -32.53 -46.87
C LEU A 493 2.38 -33.86 -46.12
N PRO A 494 2.10 -33.99 -44.80
CA PRO A 494 2.15 -35.27 -44.12
C PRO A 494 1.12 -36.27 -44.65
N GLU A 495 -0.10 -35.83 -44.97
CA GLU A 495 -1.15 -36.71 -45.50
C GLU A 495 -0.75 -37.30 -46.86
N SER A 496 -0.26 -36.49 -47.79
CA SER A 496 0.22 -36.95 -49.10
C SER A 496 1.42 -37.87 -48.98
N ARG A 497 2.36 -37.60 -48.06
CA ARG A 497 3.48 -38.50 -47.76
C ARG A 497 3.01 -39.83 -47.19
N GLY A 498 2.03 -39.81 -46.28
CA GLY A 498 1.40 -41.00 -45.73
C GLY A 498 0.72 -41.84 -46.82
N LYS A 499 -0.05 -41.22 -47.71
CA LYS A 499 -0.68 -41.89 -48.86
C LYS A 499 0.33 -42.49 -49.83
N ALA A 500 1.39 -41.76 -50.18
CA ALA A 500 2.44 -42.27 -51.06
C ALA A 500 3.15 -43.48 -50.45
N ALA A 501 3.51 -43.40 -49.16
CA ALA A 501 4.10 -44.52 -48.43
C ALA A 501 3.14 -45.72 -48.39
N GLN A 502 1.84 -45.49 -48.13
CA GLN A 502 0.82 -46.53 -48.13
C GLN A 502 0.71 -47.24 -49.49
N ILE A 503 0.73 -46.51 -50.60
CA ILE A 503 0.67 -47.10 -51.96
C ILE A 503 1.89 -48.00 -52.19
N VAL A 504 3.09 -47.51 -51.90
CA VAL A 504 4.34 -48.27 -52.06
C VAL A 504 4.31 -49.53 -51.20
N GLU A 505 3.87 -49.41 -49.94
CA GLU A 505 3.83 -50.55 -49.02
C GLU A 505 2.75 -51.57 -49.42
N THR A 506 1.61 -51.11 -49.92
CA THR A 506 0.55 -51.97 -50.45
C THR A 506 1.04 -52.73 -51.69
N ALA A 507 1.77 -52.06 -52.59
CA ALA A 507 2.34 -52.69 -53.78
C ALA A 507 3.41 -53.73 -53.43
N LYS A 508 4.30 -53.43 -52.47
CA LYS A 508 5.28 -54.40 -51.95
C LYS A 508 4.60 -55.60 -51.30
N SER A 509 3.59 -55.35 -50.46
CA SER A 509 2.78 -56.40 -49.84
C SER A 509 2.11 -57.28 -50.90
N TYR A 510 1.55 -56.69 -51.97
CA TYR A 510 0.97 -57.43 -53.09
C TYR A 510 2.00 -58.29 -53.84
N ILE A 511 3.18 -57.76 -54.17
CA ILE A 511 4.24 -58.53 -54.84
C ILE A 511 4.67 -59.71 -53.96
N THR A 512 4.90 -59.45 -52.68
CA THR A 512 5.30 -60.47 -51.70
C THR A 512 4.22 -61.55 -51.59
N ASP A 513 2.95 -61.17 -51.39
CA ASP A 513 1.80 -62.09 -51.34
C ASP A 513 1.68 -62.93 -52.63
N ARG A 514 1.87 -62.32 -53.81
CA ARG A 514 1.83 -63.04 -55.09
C ARG A 514 2.99 -64.02 -55.27
N GLN A 515 4.21 -63.63 -54.88
CA GLN A 515 5.38 -64.50 -54.93
C GLN A 515 5.25 -65.67 -53.97
N GLU A 516 4.88 -65.41 -52.71
CA GLU A 516 4.68 -66.43 -51.69
C GLU A 516 3.54 -67.39 -52.07
N LYS A 517 2.42 -66.89 -52.61
CA LYS A 517 1.34 -67.75 -53.14
C LYS A 517 1.82 -68.60 -54.30
N ALA A 518 2.50 -68.02 -55.29
CA ALA A 518 2.99 -68.77 -56.44
C ALA A 518 4.02 -69.84 -56.03
N GLN A 519 4.90 -69.53 -55.09
CA GLN A 519 5.88 -70.47 -54.54
C GLN A 519 5.21 -71.56 -53.70
N GLY A 520 4.20 -71.21 -52.91
CA GLY A 520 3.34 -72.15 -52.18
C GLY A 520 2.61 -73.11 -53.12
N ASP A 521 2.00 -72.59 -54.19
CA ASP A 521 1.32 -73.38 -55.21
C ASP A 521 2.28 -74.29 -55.98
N ALA A 522 3.47 -73.79 -56.34
CA ALA A 522 4.51 -74.59 -57.00
C ALA A 522 5.03 -75.70 -56.09
N THR A 523 5.30 -75.40 -54.81
CA THR A 523 5.71 -76.38 -53.81
C THR A 523 4.62 -77.44 -53.62
N ARG A 524 3.37 -77.00 -53.53
CA ARG A 524 2.20 -77.89 -53.44
C ARG A 524 2.09 -78.79 -54.67
N PHE A 525 2.33 -78.26 -55.88
CA PHE A 525 2.33 -79.02 -57.12
C PHE A 525 3.42 -80.10 -57.11
N ILE A 526 4.67 -79.73 -56.78
CA ILE A 526 5.80 -80.68 -56.70
C ILE A 526 5.49 -81.80 -55.71
N LEU A 527 5.00 -81.47 -54.51
CA LEU A 527 4.62 -82.46 -53.49
C LEU A 527 3.45 -83.36 -53.93
N SER A 528 2.65 -82.92 -54.91
CA SER A 528 1.53 -83.71 -55.46
C SER A 528 1.90 -84.61 -56.63
N LEU A 529 3.14 -84.53 -57.15
CA LEU A 529 3.58 -85.35 -58.27
C LEU A 529 3.62 -86.84 -57.88
N PRO A 530 3.01 -87.73 -58.69
CA PRO A 530 2.95 -89.16 -58.38
C PRO A 530 4.33 -89.82 -58.53
N THR A 531 4.77 -90.57 -57.52
CA THR A 531 6.09 -91.22 -57.49
C THR A 531 6.09 -92.63 -58.10
N SER A 532 4.90 -93.19 -58.38
CA SER A 532 4.73 -94.51 -59.02
C SER A 532 3.62 -94.50 -60.08
N SER A 533 3.65 -95.46 -61.02
CA SER A 533 2.69 -95.58 -62.13
C SER A 533 1.24 -95.72 -61.66
N ARG A 534 1.02 -96.36 -60.49
CA ARG A 534 -0.31 -96.54 -59.88
C ARG A 534 -0.84 -95.24 -59.25
N GLU A 535 0.04 -94.44 -58.66
CA GLU A 535 -0.31 -93.11 -58.13
C GLU A 535 -0.69 -92.15 -59.26
N LYS A 536 -0.08 -92.29 -60.44
CA LYS A 536 -0.35 -91.43 -61.60
C LYS A 536 -1.80 -91.52 -62.08
N GLN A 537 -2.39 -92.71 -62.12
CA GLN A 537 -3.81 -92.86 -62.47
C GLN A 537 -4.73 -92.20 -61.43
N LEU A 538 -4.44 -92.39 -60.14
CA LEU A 538 -5.24 -91.80 -59.05
C LEU A 538 -5.14 -90.28 -59.01
N THR A 539 -3.94 -89.72 -59.19
CA THR A 539 -3.73 -88.27 -59.28
C THR A 539 -4.41 -87.67 -60.49
N MET A 540 -4.36 -88.32 -61.66
CA MET A 540 -5.07 -87.84 -62.86
C MET A 540 -6.59 -87.88 -62.70
N SER A 541 -7.15 -88.94 -62.12
CA SER A 541 -8.57 -88.99 -61.80
C SER A 541 -8.97 -87.93 -60.79
N ARG A 542 -8.14 -87.65 -59.77
CA ARG A 542 -8.38 -86.59 -58.79
C ARG A 542 -8.34 -85.20 -59.43
N ILE A 543 -7.32 -84.89 -60.23
CA ILE A 543 -7.22 -83.61 -60.96
C ILE A 543 -8.44 -83.46 -61.86
N TYR A 544 -8.78 -84.48 -62.65
CA TYR A 544 -9.97 -84.45 -63.50
C TYR A 544 -11.25 -84.16 -62.69
N LEU A 545 -11.47 -84.88 -61.58
CA LEU A 545 -12.64 -84.69 -60.73
C LEU A 545 -12.64 -83.36 -59.95
N GLN A 546 -11.49 -82.74 -59.70
CA GLN A 546 -11.38 -81.43 -59.05
C GLN A 546 -11.51 -80.27 -60.04
N THR A 547 -11.00 -80.42 -61.26
CA THR A 547 -11.01 -79.39 -62.29
C THR A 547 -12.33 -79.35 -63.06
N ILE A 548 -13.01 -80.51 -63.23
CA ILE A 548 -14.33 -80.58 -63.88
C ILE A 548 -15.34 -79.61 -63.22
N PRO A 549 -15.54 -79.59 -61.88
CA PRO A 549 -16.43 -78.63 -61.23
C PRO A 549 -16.05 -77.17 -61.48
N GLU A 550 -14.76 -76.86 -61.51
CA GLU A 550 -14.23 -75.49 -61.71
C GLU A 550 -14.49 -74.99 -63.13
N ILE A 551 -14.18 -75.80 -64.15
CA ILE A 551 -14.44 -75.47 -65.57
C ILE A 551 -15.94 -75.42 -65.86
N LEU A 552 -16.70 -76.35 -65.27
CA LEU A 552 -18.13 -76.44 -65.45
C LEU A 552 -18.91 -75.38 -64.65
N ARG A 553 -18.28 -74.60 -63.77
CA ARG A 553 -18.96 -73.57 -62.97
C ARG A 553 -19.44 -72.40 -63.81
N GLU A 554 -18.69 -72.02 -64.84
CA GLU A 554 -18.98 -70.85 -65.70
C GLU A 554 -19.66 -71.21 -67.04
N LYS A 555 -20.07 -72.47 -67.24
CA LYS A 555 -20.69 -72.94 -68.49
C LYS A 555 -22.10 -73.46 -68.27
N THR A 556 -23.03 -73.02 -69.11
CA THR A 556 -24.41 -73.53 -69.18
C THR A 556 -24.38 -74.99 -69.65
N LYS A 557 -25.04 -75.90 -68.93
CA LYS A 557 -25.07 -77.33 -69.27
C LYS A 557 -26.45 -77.70 -69.80
N ILE A 558 -26.46 -78.50 -70.86
CA ILE A 558 -27.66 -79.05 -71.48
C ILE A 558 -27.57 -80.57 -71.36
N LEU A 559 -28.52 -81.19 -70.69
CA LEU A 559 -28.66 -82.65 -70.60
C LEU A 559 -29.68 -83.08 -71.66
N ILE A 560 -29.37 -84.12 -72.42
CA ILE A 560 -30.24 -84.64 -73.49
C ILE A 560 -30.46 -86.13 -73.22
N ASP A 561 -31.72 -86.56 -73.14
CA ASP A 561 -32.10 -87.96 -73.00
C ASP A 561 -31.96 -88.68 -74.37
N PRO A 562 -31.16 -89.75 -74.49
CA PRO A 562 -30.89 -90.41 -75.78
C PRO A 562 -32.11 -91.03 -76.46
N LYS A 563 -33.24 -91.21 -75.76
CA LYS A 563 -34.41 -91.92 -76.30
C LYS A 563 -35.49 -91.01 -76.92
N SER A 564 -35.52 -89.71 -76.62
CA SER A 564 -36.60 -88.81 -77.05
C SER A 564 -36.20 -87.74 -78.07
N GLY A 565 -34.91 -87.45 -78.27
CA GLY A 565 -34.42 -86.57 -79.34
C GLY A 565 -34.73 -85.07 -79.18
N GLU A 566 -35.49 -84.67 -78.16
CA GLU A 566 -35.70 -83.26 -77.80
C GLU A 566 -34.92 -82.91 -76.50
N PRO A 567 -34.19 -81.78 -76.47
CA PRO A 567 -33.43 -81.36 -75.29
C PRO A 567 -34.39 -80.83 -74.23
N ASP A 568 -34.68 -81.65 -73.22
CA ASP A 568 -35.41 -81.20 -72.03
C ASP A 568 -34.46 -81.17 -70.82
N VAL A 569 -34.61 -80.13 -70.00
CA VAL A 569 -33.87 -79.79 -68.78
C VAL A 569 -32.74 -78.73 -68.93
N TRP A 570 -33.07 -77.52 -68.43
CA TRP A 570 -32.13 -76.47 -68.03
C TRP A 570 -31.90 -76.56 -66.51
N ILE A 571 -30.74 -77.08 -66.07
CA ILE A 571 -30.35 -76.97 -64.65
C ILE A 571 -29.36 -75.83 -64.51
N ASP A 572 -29.81 -74.77 -63.84
CA ASP A 572 -28.94 -73.73 -63.31
C ASP A 572 -28.23 -74.26 -62.05
N PHE A 573 -26.94 -74.51 -62.17
CA PHE A 573 -26.13 -75.10 -61.12
C PHE A 573 -25.76 -74.12 -60.00
N GLU A 574 -26.08 -72.81 -60.11
CA GLU A 574 -25.87 -71.87 -58.99
C GLU A 574 -26.63 -72.28 -57.73
N LYS A 575 -27.79 -72.95 -57.88
CA LYS A 575 -28.58 -73.43 -56.74
C LYS A 575 -28.10 -74.73 -56.10
N ILE A 576 -27.19 -75.48 -56.73
CA ILE A 576 -26.78 -76.81 -56.24
C ILE A 576 -25.45 -76.75 -55.47
N THR A 577 -24.60 -75.75 -55.69
CA THR A 577 -23.28 -75.65 -55.03
C THR A 577 -23.25 -74.85 -53.72
N HIS A 578 -24.40 -74.44 -53.18
CA HIS A 578 -24.52 -73.90 -51.81
C HIS A 578 -25.23 -74.90 -50.89
N ARG A 579 -24.56 -76.02 -50.60
CA ARG A 579 -24.70 -76.74 -49.34
C ARG A 579 -23.40 -77.43 -48.96
#